data_AF-A0A1H7LQQ5-F1
#
_entry.id   AF-A0A1H7LQQ5-F1
#
_cell.length_a   1.000
_cell.length_b   1.000
_cell.length_c   1.000
_cell.angle_alpha   90.00
_cell.angle_beta   90.00
_cell.angle_gamma   90.00
#
_symmetry.space_group_name_H-M   'P 1'
#
loop_
_entity.id
_entity.type
_entity.pdbx_description
1 polymer ?
#
loop_
_entity_poly.entity_id
_entity_poly.type
_entity_poly.pdbx_seq_one_letter_code
_entity_poly.pdbx_strand_id
1 'polypeptide(L)'
;MSMLAFDSHSHVKRLMAAGFTEAQAEAQTQALLDLLENRLVTKDDIRHLATKDDLHDLESSLRQDIGTLESSLRQDMGTLESFLRQEVTGLRQDMGTLESSLRQEVTGLRQDMGTLESSLSQDMTTLESSLRQDMGTLESFLRQEVTGLRQDMGTLESSLRQEVTGLRQDMGTLESSLSQDMTTLESSLRQDMTTLESSLRQGMAAMESSLRRDLASREDLKNMDSALRKDMEGVKIALQKDIQLLSNRLTIKLGSIMVAGITILAAMQFI
;
A
#
# COMPACT_ATOMS: atom_id res chain seq x y z
N MET A 1 -17.99 -25.29 137.76
CA MET A 1 -19.02 -26.21 138.26
C MET A 1 -18.42 -27.00 139.41
N SER A 2 -18.91 -26.73 140.63
CA SER A 2 -18.60 -27.55 141.80
C SER A 2 -19.18 -28.94 141.53
N MET A 3 -18.32 -29.97 141.51
CA MET A 3 -18.78 -31.35 141.67
C MET A 3 -19.62 -31.32 142.95
N LEU A 4 -20.91 -31.66 142.86
CA LEU A 4 -21.64 -32.07 144.05
C LEU A 4 -20.86 -33.29 144.56
N ALA A 5 -19.93 -33.06 145.49
CA ALA A 5 -19.22 -34.13 146.14
C ALA A 5 -20.27 -34.91 146.91
N PHE A 6 -20.70 -36.03 146.34
CA PHE A 6 -21.60 -36.95 147.01
C PHE A 6 -20.83 -37.52 148.19
N ASP A 7 -21.05 -36.95 149.36
CA ASP A 7 -20.44 -37.40 150.60
C ASP A 7 -21.09 -38.72 151.01
N SER A 8 -20.49 -39.81 150.55
CA SER A 8 -20.91 -41.19 150.83
C SER A 8 -20.99 -41.44 152.34
N HIS A 9 -20.07 -40.88 153.12
CA HIS A 9 -20.04 -41.09 154.56
C HIS A 9 -21.24 -40.43 155.27
N SER A 10 -21.54 -39.17 154.91
CA SER A 10 -22.73 -38.48 155.43
C SER A 10 -24.04 -39.12 154.96
N HIS A 11 -24.04 -39.81 153.83
CA HIS A 11 -25.24 -40.53 153.35
C HIS A 11 -25.48 -41.82 154.14
N VAL A 12 -24.45 -42.65 154.35
CA VAL A 12 -24.52 -43.86 155.17
C VAL A 12 -25.01 -43.53 156.59
N LYS A 13 -24.45 -42.49 157.24
CA LYS A 13 -24.90 -42.06 158.58
C LYS A 13 -26.38 -41.70 158.66
N ARG A 14 -26.91 -41.06 157.62
CA ARG A 14 -28.34 -40.69 157.58
C ARG A 14 -29.25 -41.90 157.40
N LEU A 15 -28.84 -42.88 156.59
CA LEU A 15 -29.59 -44.11 156.41
C LEU A 15 -29.61 -44.93 157.72
N MET A 16 -28.48 -45.03 158.41
CA MET A 16 -28.43 -45.68 159.71
C MET A 16 -29.31 -44.98 160.76
N ALA A 17 -29.29 -43.64 160.80
CA ALA A 17 -30.16 -42.86 161.70
C ALA A 17 -31.67 -43.04 161.40
N ALA A 18 -32.01 -43.41 160.16
CA ALA A 18 -33.38 -43.73 159.74
C ALA A 18 -33.77 -45.20 160.00
N GLY A 19 -32.90 -46.00 160.63
CA GLY A 19 -33.18 -47.38 161.05
C GLY A 19 -32.65 -48.48 160.12
N PHE A 20 -31.84 -48.15 159.11
CA PHE A 20 -31.16 -49.15 158.28
C PHE A 20 -29.93 -49.73 158.99
N THR A 21 -29.58 -50.99 158.71
CA THR A 21 -28.30 -51.55 159.18
C THR A 21 -27.14 -50.94 158.40
N GLU A 22 -25.93 -50.95 158.98
CA GLU A 22 -24.72 -50.44 158.31
C GLU A 22 -24.51 -51.08 156.93
N ALA A 23 -24.63 -52.41 156.83
CA ALA A 23 -24.52 -53.12 155.57
C ALA A 23 -25.59 -52.72 154.54
N GLN A 24 -26.82 -52.43 154.98
CA GLN A 24 -27.88 -51.93 154.09
C GLN A 24 -27.60 -50.48 153.64
N ALA A 25 -27.10 -49.64 154.54
CA ALA A 25 -26.76 -48.24 154.25
C ALA A 25 -25.57 -48.13 153.29
N GLU A 26 -24.54 -48.96 153.46
CA GLU A 26 -23.39 -49.05 152.55
C GLU A 26 -23.79 -49.61 151.20
N ALA A 27 -24.57 -50.70 151.15
CA ALA A 27 -25.03 -51.27 149.88
C ALA A 27 -25.88 -50.28 149.08
N GLN A 28 -26.77 -49.51 149.73
CA GLN A 28 -27.53 -48.45 149.06
C GLN A 28 -26.63 -47.30 148.58
N THR A 29 -25.66 -46.89 149.41
CA THR A 29 -24.73 -45.80 149.05
C THR A 29 -23.82 -46.23 147.89
N GLN A 30 -23.36 -47.47 147.88
CA GLN A 30 -22.54 -48.03 146.80
C GLN A 30 -23.35 -48.20 145.51
N ALA A 31 -24.59 -48.69 145.59
CA ALA A 31 -25.46 -48.77 144.42
C ALA A 31 -25.77 -47.38 143.83
N LEU A 32 -25.90 -46.35 144.68
CA LEU A 32 -26.03 -44.96 144.24
C LEU A 32 -24.74 -44.42 143.62
N LEU A 33 -23.56 -44.75 144.18
CA LEU A 33 -22.26 -44.38 143.60
C LEU A 33 -22.07 -45.01 142.22
N ASP A 34 -22.33 -46.31 142.08
CA ASP A 34 -22.22 -47.01 140.79
C ASP A 34 -23.18 -46.43 139.74
N LEU A 35 -24.38 -45.99 140.15
CA LEU A 35 -25.33 -45.30 139.27
C LEU A 35 -24.81 -43.92 138.86
N LEU A 36 -24.22 -43.17 139.81
CA LEU A 36 -23.63 -41.86 139.53
C LEU A 36 -22.39 -41.98 138.63
N GLU A 37 -21.59 -43.02 138.76
CA GLU A 37 -20.38 -43.20 137.97
C GLU A 37 -20.67 -43.76 136.56
N ASN A 38 -21.59 -44.72 136.42
CA ASN A 38 -21.83 -45.39 135.13
C ASN A 38 -22.96 -44.78 134.28
N ARG A 39 -23.86 -43.96 134.86
CA ARG A 39 -24.97 -43.34 134.12
C ARG A 39 -24.88 -41.82 133.98
N LEU A 40 -23.96 -41.16 134.67
CA LEU A 40 -23.72 -39.75 134.42
C LEU A 40 -22.73 -39.58 133.29
N VAL A 41 -23.10 -38.75 132.32
CA VAL A 41 -22.18 -38.28 131.28
C VAL A 41 -21.01 -37.56 131.96
N THR A 42 -19.78 -38.00 131.70
CA THR A 42 -18.59 -37.35 132.26
C THR A 42 -18.32 -36.02 131.55
N LYS A 43 -17.53 -35.15 132.17
CA LYS A 43 -17.13 -33.88 131.54
C LYS A 43 -16.33 -34.11 130.25
N ASP A 44 -15.62 -35.24 130.15
CA ASP A 44 -14.85 -35.60 128.95
C ASP A 44 -15.77 -36.07 127.82
N ASP A 45 -16.82 -36.84 128.14
CA ASP A 45 -17.86 -37.23 127.17
C ASP A 45 -18.55 -36.01 126.54
N ILE A 46 -18.68 -34.91 127.28
CA ILE A 46 -19.26 -33.64 126.78
C ILE A 46 -18.25 -32.82 125.96
N ARG A 47 -16.95 -32.90 126.27
CA ARG A 47 -15.90 -32.13 125.57
C ARG A 47 -15.70 -32.55 124.11
N HIS A 48 -16.01 -33.79 123.77
CA HIS A 48 -15.91 -34.31 122.41
C HIS A 48 -17.15 -34.02 121.55
N LEU A 49 -18.22 -33.48 122.14
CA LEU A 49 -19.40 -33.04 121.40
C LEU A 49 -19.16 -31.64 120.84
N ALA A 50 -19.59 -31.42 119.60
CA ALA A 50 -19.62 -30.09 119.01
C ALA A 50 -20.41 -29.15 119.91
N THR A 51 -19.80 -28.04 120.28
CA THR A 51 -20.44 -27.01 121.08
C THR A 51 -21.33 -26.14 120.20
N LYS A 52 -22.22 -25.39 120.84
CA LYS A 52 -23.01 -24.38 120.14
C LYS A 52 -22.13 -23.32 119.48
N ASP A 53 -20.98 -23.02 120.07
CA ASP A 53 -20.02 -22.06 119.55
C ASP A 53 -19.38 -22.59 118.26
N ASP A 54 -18.97 -23.87 118.22
CA ASP A 54 -18.43 -24.51 117.00
C ASP A 54 -19.43 -24.48 115.83
N LEU A 55 -20.72 -24.71 116.10
CA LEU A 55 -21.77 -24.64 115.10
C LEU A 55 -22.00 -23.21 114.60
N HIS A 56 -21.92 -22.21 115.48
CA HIS A 56 -22.02 -20.81 115.08
C HIS A 56 -20.83 -20.35 114.25
N ASP A 57 -19.62 -20.79 114.58
CA ASP A 57 -18.42 -20.50 113.80
C ASP A 57 -18.51 -21.12 112.40
N LEU A 58 -18.94 -22.38 112.32
CA LEU A 58 -19.18 -23.06 111.04
C LEU A 58 -20.27 -22.35 110.22
N GLU A 59 -21.40 -21.99 110.84
CA GLU A 59 -22.47 -21.24 110.17
C GLU A 59 -21.96 -19.90 109.64
N SER A 60 -21.18 -19.17 110.44
CA SER A 60 -20.57 -17.90 110.04
C SER A 60 -19.61 -18.08 108.86
N SER A 61 -18.75 -19.11 108.91
CA SER A 61 -17.83 -19.44 107.81
C SER A 61 -18.59 -19.77 106.53
N LEU A 62 -19.62 -20.62 106.61
CA LEU A 62 -20.42 -21.00 105.44
C LEU A 62 -21.15 -19.79 104.84
N ARG A 63 -21.70 -18.90 105.67
CA ARG A 63 -22.31 -17.65 105.19
C ARG A 63 -21.30 -16.76 104.47
N GLN A 64 -20.08 -16.67 104.99
CA GLN A 64 -19.01 -15.92 104.35
C GLN A 64 -18.59 -16.53 103.00
N ASP A 65 -18.44 -17.84 102.94
CA ASP A 65 -18.08 -18.56 101.71
C ASP A 65 -19.17 -18.40 100.64
N ILE A 66 -20.45 -18.54 101.03
CA ILE A 66 -21.59 -18.31 100.14
C ILE A 66 -21.59 -16.88 99.63
N GLY A 67 -21.43 -15.88 100.51
CA GLY A 67 -21.38 -14.48 100.09
C GLY A 67 -20.21 -14.18 99.15
N THR A 68 -19.07 -14.82 99.36
CA THR A 68 -17.90 -14.69 98.47
C THR A 68 -18.18 -15.32 97.10
N LEU A 69 -18.76 -16.51 97.07
CA LEU A 69 -19.12 -17.22 95.83
C LEU A 69 -20.18 -16.44 95.03
N GLU A 70 -21.22 -15.94 95.69
CA GLU A 70 -22.27 -15.11 95.07
C GLU A 70 -21.68 -13.84 94.46
N SER A 71 -20.77 -13.17 95.18
CA SER A 71 -20.08 -11.99 94.68
C SER A 71 -19.22 -12.31 93.45
N SER A 72 -18.46 -13.41 93.48
CA SER A 72 -17.63 -13.85 92.34
C SER A 72 -18.49 -14.16 91.11
N LEU A 73 -19.55 -14.96 91.29
CA LEU A 73 -20.45 -15.32 90.19
C LEU A 73 -21.13 -14.09 89.58
N ARG A 74 -21.53 -13.12 90.42
CA ARG A 74 -22.12 -11.87 89.95
C ARG A 74 -21.11 -11.04 89.14
N GLN A 75 -19.85 -11.02 89.55
CA GLN A 75 -18.78 -10.34 88.82
C GLN A 75 -18.48 -11.03 87.49
N ASP A 76 -18.38 -12.36 87.47
CA ASP A 76 -18.11 -13.13 86.25
C ASP A 76 -19.25 -12.99 85.24
N MET A 77 -20.51 -13.06 85.69
CA MET A 77 -21.68 -12.82 84.84
C MET A 77 -21.68 -11.40 84.27
N GLY A 78 -21.38 -10.38 85.08
CA GLY A 78 -21.28 -9.00 84.60
C GLY A 78 -20.17 -8.81 83.57
N THR A 79 -19.04 -9.48 83.77
CA THR A 79 -17.90 -9.46 82.83
C THR A 79 -18.26 -10.13 81.51
N LEU A 80 -18.88 -11.32 81.56
CA LEU A 80 -19.33 -12.04 80.38
C LEU A 80 -20.40 -11.27 79.62
N GLU A 81 -21.37 -10.67 80.31
CA GLU A 81 -22.41 -9.85 79.68
C GLU A 81 -21.79 -8.63 78.97
N SER A 82 -20.84 -7.95 79.61
CA SER A 82 -20.12 -6.84 79.00
C SER A 82 -19.34 -7.27 77.76
N PHE A 83 -18.62 -8.40 77.84
CA PHE A 83 -17.87 -8.95 76.72
C PHE A 83 -18.78 -9.28 75.54
N LEU A 84 -19.88 -10.02 75.77
CA LEU A 84 -20.84 -10.38 74.73
C LEU A 84 -21.50 -9.16 74.11
N ARG A 85 -21.82 -8.12 74.90
CA ARG A 85 -22.36 -6.86 74.37
C ARG A 85 -21.35 -6.14 73.46
N GLN A 86 -20.07 -6.14 73.84
CA GLN A 86 -19.01 -5.57 73.01
C GLN A 86 -18.83 -6.35 71.71
N GLU A 87 -18.78 -7.68 71.78
CA GLU A 87 -18.62 -8.55 70.60
C GLU A 87 -19.79 -8.39 69.62
N VAL A 88 -21.04 -8.38 70.11
CA VAL A 88 -22.23 -8.15 69.28
C VAL A 88 -22.21 -6.75 68.64
N THR A 89 -21.73 -5.74 69.37
CA THR A 89 -21.60 -4.38 68.83
C THR A 89 -20.52 -4.31 67.75
N GLY A 90 -19.38 -4.95 67.97
CA GLY A 90 -18.28 -5.06 66.99
C GLY A 90 -18.74 -5.76 65.70
N LEU A 91 -19.37 -6.93 65.83
CA LEU A 91 -19.90 -7.67 64.68
C LEU A 91 -20.94 -6.86 63.88
N ARG A 92 -21.79 -6.08 64.55
CA ARG A 92 -22.75 -5.19 63.87
C ARG A 92 -22.04 -4.08 63.10
N GLN A 93 -20.98 -3.51 63.65
CA GLN A 93 -20.19 -2.48 62.99
C GLN A 93 -19.43 -3.05 61.78
N ASP A 94 -18.80 -4.21 61.93
CA ASP A 94 -18.09 -4.89 60.84
C ASP A 94 -19.04 -5.25 59.70
N MET A 95 -20.23 -5.78 60.03
CA MET A 95 -21.26 -6.09 59.04
C MET A 95 -21.76 -4.84 58.32
N GLY A 96 -21.98 -3.73 59.03
CA GLY A 96 -22.36 -2.45 58.40
C GLY A 96 -21.27 -1.89 57.49
N THR A 97 -20.00 -2.04 57.89
CA THR A 97 -18.84 -1.64 57.07
C THR A 97 -18.76 -2.49 55.80
N LEU A 98 -18.88 -3.81 55.91
CA LEU A 98 -18.88 -4.72 54.77
C LEU A 98 -20.04 -4.44 53.82
N GLU A 99 -21.25 -4.23 54.33
CA GLU A 99 -22.42 -3.89 53.51
C GLU A 99 -22.20 -2.58 52.74
N SER A 100 -21.64 -1.55 53.39
CA SER A 100 -21.31 -0.29 52.74
C SER A 100 -20.28 -0.47 51.63
N SER A 101 -19.20 -1.23 51.89
CA SER A 101 -18.16 -1.51 50.90
C SER A 101 -18.72 -2.26 49.69
N LEU A 102 -19.53 -3.30 49.91
CA LEU A 102 -20.17 -4.06 48.83
C LEU A 102 -21.11 -3.19 48.00
N ARG A 103 -21.91 -2.31 48.65
CA ARG A 103 -22.78 -1.37 47.92
C ARG A 103 -21.98 -0.40 47.06
N GLN A 104 -20.84 0.08 47.56
CA GLN A 104 -19.94 0.95 46.78
C GLN A 104 -19.34 0.22 45.59
N GLU A 105 -18.84 -1.00 45.79
CA GLU A 105 -18.27 -1.82 44.71
C GLU A 105 -19.29 -2.12 43.61
N VAL A 106 -20.51 -2.53 43.98
CA VAL A 106 -21.61 -2.76 43.02
C VAL A 106 -21.97 -1.49 42.26
N THR A 107 -21.96 -0.32 42.93
CA THR A 107 -22.23 0.96 42.28
C THR A 107 -21.11 1.33 41.31
N GLY A 108 -19.85 1.13 41.70
CA GLY A 108 -18.68 1.33 40.85
C GLY A 108 -18.72 0.46 39.61
N LEU A 109 -18.93 -0.85 39.77
CA LEU A 109 -19.04 -1.79 38.64
C LEU A 109 -20.17 -1.42 37.67
N ARG A 110 -21.31 -0.93 38.17
CA ARG A 110 -22.40 -0.44 37.31
C ARG A 110 -22.00 0.80 36.51
N GLN A 111 -21.27 1.72 37.12
CA GLN A 111 -20.76 2.91 36.44
C GLN A 111 -19.71 2.56 35.39
N ASP A 112 -18.78 1.66 35.72
CA ASP A 112 -17.75 1.17 34.79
C ASP A 112 -18.39 0.47 33.60
N MET A 113 -19.40 -0.38 33.85
CA MET A 113 -20.15 -1.06 32.78
C MET A 113 -20.88 -0.07 31.87
N GLY A 114 -21.56 0.94 32.44
CA GLY A 114 -22.22 1.97 31.63
C GLY A 114 -21.23 2.81 30.81
N THR A 115 -20.05 3.09 31.35
CA THR A 115 -18.97 3.79 30.64
C THR A 115 -18.44 2.95 29.47
N LEU A 116 -18.22 1.65 29.71
CA LEU A 116 -17.77 0.71 28.68
C LEU A 116 -18.80 0.56 27.55
N GLU A 117 -20.08 0.39 27.89
CA GLU A 117 -21.17 0.30 26.92
C GLU A 117 -21.27 1.57 26.05
N SER A 118 -21.14 2.75 26.66
CA SER A 118 -21.13 4.03 25.94
C SER A 118 -19.92 4.15 25.01
N SER A 119 -18.73 3.77 25.48
CA SER A 119 -17.50 3.81 24.67
C SER A 119 -17.61 2.88 23.47
N LEU A 120 -18.04 1.63 23.68
CA LEU A 120 -18.20 0.65 22.60
C LEU A 120 -19.24 1.09 21.57
N SER A 121 -20.35 1.70 22.02
CA SER A 121 -21.38 2.23 21.13
C SER A 121 -20.86 3.39 20.28
N GLN A 122 -20.06 4.27 20.87
CA GLN A 122 -19.43 5.39 20.16
C GLN A 122 -18.38 4.90 19.15
N ASP A 123 -17.55 3.95 19.54
CA ASP A 123 -16.52 3.36 18.67
C ASP A 123 -17.16 2.67 17.46
N MET A 124 -18.24 1.90 17.68
CA MET A 124 -18.99 1.26 16.59
C MET A 124 -19.60 2.27 15.63
N THR A 125 -20.21 3.34 16.15
CA THR A 125 -20.79 4.41 15.32
C THR A 125 -19.71 5.13 14.51
N THR A 126 -18.55 5.38 15.12
CA THR A 126 -17.40 6.03 14.47
C THR A 126 -16.84 5.16 13.36
N LEU A 127 -16.66 3.86 13.62
CA LEU A 127 -16.18 2.89 12.65
C LEU A 127 -17.14 2.76 11.46
N GLU A 128 -18.44 2.66 11.72
CA GLU A 128 -19.46 2.59 10.66
C GLU A 128 -19.42 3.85 9.78
N SER A 129 -19.33 5.03 10.38
CA SER A 129 -19.22 6.29 9.65
C SER A 129 -17.96 6.35 8.80
N SER A 130 -16.80 5.95 9.33
CA SER A 130 -15.54 5.92 8.60
C SER A 130 -15.62 4.99 7.39
N LEU A 131 -16.12 3.76 7.59
CA LEU A 131 -16.24 2.78 6.51
C LEU A 131 -17.20 3.25 5.41
N ARG A 132 -18.31 3.89 5.77
CA ARG A 132 -19.23 4.50 4.80
C ARG A 132 -18.56 5.60 3.99
N GLN A 133 -17.77 6.46 4.65
CA GLN A 133 -17.04 7.55 3.99
C GLN A 133 -15.95 7.01 3.05
N ASP A 134 -15.18 6.02 3.49
CA ASP A 134 -14.12 5.41 2.69
C ASP A 134 -14.69 4.72 1.45
N MET A 135 -15.79 3.96 1.61
CA MET A 135 -16.50 3.36 0.48
C MET A 135 -17.02 4.41 -0.50
N GLY A 136 -17.64 5.50 -0.01
CA GLY A 136 -18.12 6.58 -0.88
C GLY A 136 -16.98 7.27 -1.64
N THR A 137 -15.83 7.45 -0.99
CA THR A 137 -14.63 8.04 -1.61
C THR A 137 -14.07 7.11 -2.69
N LEU A 138 -13.95 5.82 -2.40
CA LEU A 138 -13.49 4.81 -3.36
C LEU A 138 -14.42 4.71 -4.57
N GLU A 139 -15.74 4.69 -4.35
CA GLU A 139 -16.72 4.65 -5.44
C GLU A 139 -16.61 5.88 -6.34
N SER A 140 -16.46 7.07 -5.75
CA SER A 140 -16.26 8.31 -6.52
C SER A 140 -14.96 8.27 -7.32
N PHE A 141 -13.86 7.82 -6.72
CA PHE A 141 -12.57 7.69 -7.39
C PHE A 141 -12.66 6.75 -8.59
N LEU A 142 -13.22 5.55 -8.40
CA LEU A 142 -13.39 4.57 -9.47
C LEU A 142 -14.28 5.08 -10.60
N ARG A 143 -15.38 5.79 -10.28
CA ARG A 143 -16.24 6.42 -11.30
C ARG A 143 -15.49 7.48 -12.11
N GLN A 144 -14.66 8.29 -11.47
CA GLN A 144 -13.84 9.30 -12.15
C GLN A 144 -12.79 8.63 -13.04
N GLU A 145 -12.09 7.62 -12.55
CA GLU A 145 -11.06 6.90 -13.31
C GLU A 145 -11.65 6.22 -14.55
N VAL A 146 -12.79 5.53 -14.42
CA VAL A 146 -13.50 4.92 -15.57
C VAL A 146 -13.95 5.97 -16.58
N THR A 147 -14.40 7.13 -16.11
CA THR A 147 -14.80 8.23 -17.00
C THR A 147 -13.60 8.82 -17.74
N GLY A 148 -12.49 9.03 -17.03
CA GLY A 148 -11.23 9.50 -17.61
C GLY A 148 -10.70 8.55 -18.68
N LEU A 149 -10.62 7.25 -18.37
CA LEU A 149 -10.19 6.23 -19.33
C LEU A 149 -11.07 6.17 -20.59
N ARG A 150 -12.39 6.34 -20.44
CA ARG A 150 -13.30 6.42 -21.60
C ARG A 150 -13.02 7.64 -22.46
N GLN A 151 -12.74 8.79 -21.85
CA GLN A 151 -12.40 10.02 -22.57
C GLN A 151 -11.06 9.91 -23.30
N ASP A 152 -10.05 9.35 -22.62
CA ASP A 152 -8.72 9.12 -23.20
C ASP A 152 -8.82 8.16 -24.40
N MET A 153 -9.59 7.07 -24.27
CA MET A 153 -9.83 6.13 -25.34
C MET A 153 -10.56 6.77 -26.53
N GLY A 154 -11.58 7.60 -26.28
CA GLY A 154 -12.26 8.34 -27.34
C GLY A 154 -11.34 9.34 -28.06
N THR A 155 -10.45 10.00 -27.31
CA THR A 155 -9.45 10.92 -27.88
C THR A 155 -8.46 10.17 -28.74
N LEU A 156 -7.93 9.04 -28.26
CA LEU A 156 -7.01 8.19 -29.01
C LEU A 156 -7.66 7.66 -30.30
N GLU A 157 -8.91 7.18 -30.24
CA GLU A 157 -9.64 6.71 -31.40
C GLU A 157 -9.80 7.82 -32.45
N SER A 158 -10.16 9.03 -32.03
CA SER A 158 -10.27 10.19 -32.93
C SER A 158 -8.94 10.54 -33.59
N SER A 159 -7.85 10.58 -32.82
CA SER A 159 -6.50 10.86 -33.33
C SER A 159 -6.06 9.82 -34.37
N LEU A 160 -6.25 8.52 -34.07
CA LEU A 160 -5.94 7.45 -35.00
C LEU A 160 -6.78 7.53 -36.29
N ARG A 161 -8.08 7.86 -36.19
CA ARG A 161 -8.94 8.06 -37.36
C ARG A 161 -8.46 9.23 -38.22
N GLN A 162 -8.02 10.32 -37.61
CA GLN A 162 -7.47 11.46 -38.33
C GLN A 162 -6.16 11.11 -39.02
N GLU A 163 -5.24 10.43 -38.34
CA GLU A 163 -3.97 9.99 -38.91
C GLU A 163 -4.18 9.06 -40.11
N VAL A 164 -5.05 8.06 -39.99
CA VAL A 164 -5.42 7.17 -41.10
C VAL A 164 -6.02 7.94 -42.28
N THR A 165 -6.84 8.94 -42.00
CA THR A 165 -7.45 9.79 -43.05
C THR A 165 -6.38 10.64 -43.74
N GLY A 166 -5.46 11.24 -42.98
CA GLY A 166 -4.33 12.00 -43.50
C GLY A 166 -3.42 11.15 -44.38
N LEU A 167 -3.02 9.97 -43.91
CA LEU A 167 -2.21 9.03 -44.69
C LEU A 167 -2.88 8.61 -46.00
N ARG A 168 -4.21 8.41 -46.00
CA ARG A 168 -4.94 8.12 -47.25
C ARG A 168 -4.90 9.29 -48.23
N GLN A 169 -5.01 10.52 -47.74
CA GLN A 169 -4.95 11.72 -48.58
C GLN A 169 -3.53 11.93 -49.14
N ASP A 170 -2.51 11.75 -48.31
CA ASP A 170 -1.11 11.83 -48.73
C ASP A 170 -0.80 10.78 -49.80
N MET A 171 -1.27 9.55 -49.61
CA MET A 171 -1.12 8.47 -50.59
C MET A 171 -1.82 8.80 -51.92
N GLY A 172 -3.04 9.32 -51.89
CA GLY A 172 -3.74 9.74 -53.10
C GLY A 172 -3.05 10.90 -53.83
N THR A 173 -2.45 11.84 -53.07
CA THR A 173 -1.67 12.95 -53.64
C THR A 173 -0.40 12.44 -54.32
N LEU A 174 0.31 11.51 -53.67
CA LEU A 174 1.51 10.89 -54.21
C LEU A 174 1.20 10.10 -55.51
N GLU A 175 0.11 9.33 -55.50
CA GLU A 175 -0.31 8.53 -56.67
C GLU A 175 -0.68 9.43 -57.86
N SER A 176 -1.36 10.56 -57.61
CA SER A 176 -1.66 11.57 -58.63
C SER A 176 -0.39 12.24 -59.17
N SER A 177 0.55 12.62 -58.30
CA SER A 177 1.83 13.23 -58.71
C SER A 177 2.64 12.26 -59.58
N LEU A 178 2.76 11.00 -59.16
CA LEU A 178 3.49 9.98 -59.91
C LEU A 178 2.85 9.72 -61.28
N SER A 179 1.51 9.68 -61.34
CA SER A 179 0.78 9.55 -62.61
C SER A 179 1.05 10.72 -63.54
N GLN A 180 1.04 11.94 -63.01
CA GLN A 180 1.33 13.15 -63.77
C GLN A 180 2.78 13.17 -64.29
N ASP A 181 3.76 12.84 -63.44
CA ASP A 181 5.16 12.74 -63.82
C ASP A 181 5.36 11.71 -64.94
N MET A 182 4.68 10.56 -64.85
CA MET A 182 4.74 9.52 -65.88
C MET A 182 4.16 9.98 -67.22
N THR A 183 3.00 10.64 -67.22
CA THR A 183 2.44 11.22 -68.45
C THR A 183 3.33 12.30 -69.06
N THR A 184 3.96 13.12 -68.22
CA THR A 184 4.90 14.16 -68.64
C THR A 184 6.12 13.55 -69.29
N LEU A 185 6.72 12.53 -68.66
CA LEU A 185 7.86 11.79 -69.20
C LEU A 185 7.53 11.13 -70.54
N GLU A 186 6.37 10.47 -70.65
CA GLU A 186 5.93 9.85 -71.90
C GLU A 186 5.79 10.90 -73.02
N SER A 187 5.22 12.07 -72.71
CA SER A 187 5.07 13.16 -73.69
C SER A 187 6.43 13.72 -74.15
N SER A 188 7.38 13.90 -73.22
CA SER A 188 8.74 14.37 -73.53
C SER A 188 9.47 13.37 -74.43
N LEU A 189 9.41 12.07 -74.10
CA LEU A 189 10.04 11.03 -74.90
C LEU A 189 9.46 10.95 -76.32
N ARG A 190 8.13 11.10 -76.46
CA ARG A 190 7.50 11.17 -77.79
C ARG A 190 7.98 12.39 -78.57
N GLN A 191 8.05 13.56 -77.93
CA GLN A 191 8.54 14.78 -78.56
C GLN A 191 10.00 14.65 -79.00
N ASP A 192 10.87 14.12 -78.13
CA ASP A 192 12.28 13.88 -78.44
C ASP A 192 12.42 12.93 -79.64
N MET A 193 11.62 11.86 -79.69
CA MET A 193 11.61 10.92 -80.82
C MET A 193 11.21 11.61 -82.13
N THR A 194 10.13 12.40 -82.14
CA THR A 194 9.71 13.14 -83.35
C THR A 194 10.78 14.16 -83.79
N THR A 195 11.45 14.80 -82.84
CA THR A 195 12.53 15.75 -83.09
C THR A 195 13.73 15.05 -83.72
N LEU A 196 14.12 13.89 -83.18
CA LEU A 196 15.18 13.05 -83.71
C LEU A 196 14.87 12.55 -85.13
N GLU A 197 13.66 12.05 -85.37
CA GLU A 197 13.22 11.60 -86.69
C GLU A 197 13.28 12.75 -87.72
N SER A 198 12.81 13.94 -87.35
CA SER A 198 12.86 15.12 -88.22
C SER A 198 14.29 15.54 -88.55
N SER A 199 15.19 15.52 -87.55
CA SER A 199 16.61 15.85 -87.72
C SER A 199 17.33 14.84 -88.61
N LEU A 200 17.08 13.53 -88.43
CA LEU A 200 17.60 12.48 -89.30
C LEU A 200 17.12 12.63 -90.73
N ARG A 201 15.82 12.93 -90.93
CA ARG A 201 15.24 13.14 -92.26
C ARG A 201 15.85 14.36 -92.96
N GLN A 202 16.03 15.47 -92.23
CA GLN A 202 16.70 16.66 -92.75
C GLN A 202 18.17 16.39 -93.06
N GLY A 203 18.89 15.68 -92.18
CA GLY A 203 20.28 15.28 -92.39
C GLY A 203 20.44 14.42 -93.66
N MET A 204 19.55 13.45 -93.87
CA MET A 204 19.54 12.64 -95.09
C MET A 204 19.24 13.47 -96.35
N ALA A 205 18.26 14.38 -96.29
CA ALA A 205 17.93 15.25 -97.43
C ALA A 205 19.09 16.21 -97.78
N ALA A 206 19.75 16.77 -96.76
CA ALA A 206 20.93 17.61 -96.93
C ALA A 206 22.08 16.82 -97.57
N MET A 207 22.34 15.61 -97.09
CA MET A 207 23.34 14.71 -97.65
C MET A 207 23.03 14.33 -99.10
N GLU A 208 21.78 13.98 -99.42
CA GLU A 208 21.35 13.68 -100.78
C GLU A 208 21.56 14.90 -101.71
N SER A 209 21.23 16.10 -101.24
CA SER A 209 21.41 17.34 -102.00
C SER A 209 22.90 17.63 -102.28
N SER A 210 23.79 17.36 -101.31
CA SER A 210 25.23 17.50 -101.48
C SER A 210 25.75 16.50 -102.50
N LEU A 211 25.36 15.23 -102.39
CA LEU A 211 25.75 14.18 -103.34
C LEU A 211 25.27 14.50 -104.76
N ARG A 212 24.03 14.99 -104.93
CA ARG A 212 23.54 15.44 -106.25
C ARG A 212 24.39 16.58 -106.81
N ARG A 213 24.77 17.55 -105.97
CA ARG A 213 25.61 18.68 -106.39
C ARG A 213 27.02 18.23 -106.78
N ASP A 214 27.60 17.29 -106.04
CA ASP A 214 28.90 16.70 -106.35
C ASP A 214 28.87 15.86 -107.63
N LEU A 215 27.77 15.16 -107.91
CA LEU A 215 27.57 14.46 -109.17
C LEU A 215 27.43 15.43 -110.35
N ALA A 216 26.66 16.51 -110.18
CA ALA A 216 26.48 17.55 -111.19
C ALA A 216 27.80 18.27 -111.52
N SER A 217 28.58 18.66 -110.50
CA SER A 217 29.89 19.29 -110.70
C SER A 217 30.87 18.34 -111.41
N ARG A 218 30.79 17.04 -111.13
CA ARG A 218 31.56 16.01 -111.83
C ARG A 218 31.12 15.85 -113.30
N GLU A 219 29.85 16.00 -113.59
CA GLU A 219 29.33 15.99 -114.97
C GLU A 219 29.72 17.26 -115.73
N ASP A 220 29.64 18.43 -115.10
CA ASP A 220 30.16 19.69 -115.64
C ASP A 220 31.66 19.62 -115.93
N LEU A 221 32.45 18.99 -115.05
CA LEU A 221 33.88 18.72 -115.32
C LEU A 221 34.10 17.84 -116.55
N LYS A 222 33.28 16.79 -116.75
CA LYS A 222 33.35 15.96 -117.98
C LYS A 222 32.97 16.75 -119.24
N ASN A 223 31.95 17.60 -119.13
CA ASN A 223 31.53 18.47 -120.23
C ASN A 223 32.61 19.51 -120.55
N MET A 224 33.23 20.10 -119.53
CA MET A 224 34.33 21.04 -119.69
C MET A 224 35.57 20.37 -120.28
N ASP A 225 35.92 19.15 -119.85
CA ASP A 225 37.01 18.36 -120.46
C ASP A 225 36.72 18.06 -121.95
N SER A 226 35.48 17.70 -122.27
CA SER A 226 35.03 17.50 -123.66
C SER A 226 35.08 18.79 -124.49
N ALA A 227 34.68 19.93 -123.90
CA ALA A 227 34.74 21.24 -124.53
C ALA A 227 36.19 21.69 -124.74
N LEU A 228 37.06 21.55 -123.74
CA LEU A 228 38.50 21.83 -123.86
C LEU A 228 39.12 21.00 -124.97
N ARG A 229 38.74 19.72 -125.08
CA ARG A 229 39.21 18.84 -126.14
C ARG A 229 38.76 19.32 -127.53
N LYS A 230 37.52 19.82 -127.65
CA LYS A 230 36.98 20.41 -128.88
C LYS A 230 37.66 21.74 -129.23
N ASP A 231 37.86 22.62 -128.25
CA ASP A 231 38.54 23.90 -128.42
C ASP A 231 40.01 23.69 -128.80
N MET A 232 40.69 22.72 -128.21
CA MET A 232 42.05 22.35 -128.58
C MET A 232 42.12 21.85 -130.04
N GLU A 233 41.16 21.04 -130.49
CA GLU A 233 41.09 20.63 -131.90
C GLU A 233 40.75 21.81 -132.82
N GLY A 234 39.89 22.74 -132.36
CA GLY A 234 39.58 23.99 -133.05
C GLY A 234 40.79 24.90 -133.21
N VAL A 235 41.58 25.10 -132.14
CA VAL A 235 42.83 25.87 -132.15
C VAL A 235 43.84 25.23 -133.09
N LYS A 236 43.95 23.89 -133.09
CA LYS A 236 44.83 23.15 -134.00
C LYS A 236 44.45 23.35 -135.47
N ILE A 237 43.15 23.30 -135.79
CA ILE A 237 42.63 23.59 -137.14
C ILE A 237 42.87 25.07 -137.52
N ALA A 238 42.63 26.01 -136.60
CA ALA A 238 42.86 27.44 -136.83
C ALA A 238 44.34 27.73 -137.09
N LEU A 239 45.24 27.17 -136.29
CA LEU A 239 46.69 27.24 -136.51
C LEU A 239 47.10 26.65 -137.86
N GLN A 240 46.56 25.48 -138.24
CA GLN A 240 46.79 24.93 -139.59
C GLN A 240 46.31 25.88 -140.68
N LYS A 241 45.13 26.48 -140.53
CA LYS A 241 44.56 27.41 -141.49
C LYS A 241 45.35 28.70 -141.59
N ASP A 242 45.78 29.27 -140.47
CA ASP A 242 46.59 30.48 -140.40
C ASP A 242 47.98 30.26 -141.01
N ILE A 243 48.60 29.09 -140.78
CA ILE A 243 49.86 28.70 -141.44
C ILE A 243 49.66 28.60 -142.96
N GLN A 244 48.56 28.00 -143.43
CA GLN A 244 48.28 27.94 -144.86
C GLN A 244 47.98 29.31 -145.47
N LEU A 245 47.23 30.16 -144.78
CA LEU A 245 46.96 31.54 -145.20
C LEU A 245 48.24 32.36 -145.27
N LEU A 246 49.13 32.23 -144.27
CA LEU A 246 50.44 32.89 -144.26
C LEU A 246 51.31 32.39 -145.41
N SER A 247 51.32 31.08 -145.67
CA SER A 247 52.02 30.49 -146.82
C SER A 247 51.49 31.07 -148.14
N ASN A 248 50.17 31.09 -148.34
CA ASN A 248 49.55 31.67 -149.53
C ASN A 248 49.86 33.16 -149.69
N ARG A 249 49.81 33.94 -148.59
CA ARG A 249 50.12 35.38 -148.61
C ARG A 249 51.58 35.66 -148.95
N LEU A 250 52.51 34.84 -148.44
CA LEU A 250 53.93 34.93 -148.78
C LEU A 250 54.17 34.60 -150.25
N THR A 251 53.52 33.56 -150.79
CA THR A 251 53.63 33.20 -152.20
C THR A 251 53.09 34.30 -153.12
N ILE A 252 51.94 34.91 -152.79
CA ILE A 252 51.36 36.02 -153.58
C ILE A 252 52.26 37.26 -153.52
N LYS A 253 52.77 37.63 -152.34
CA LYS A 253 53.66 38.79 -152.19
C LYS A 253 54.97 38.60 -152.96
N LEU A 254 55.60 37.42 -152.86
CA LEU A 254 56.81 37.13 -153.66
C LEU A 254 56.52 37.18 -155.17
N GLY A 255 55.40 36.62 -155.62
CA GLY A 255 54.99 36.64 -157.02
C GLY A 255 54.81 38.06 -157.57
N SER A 256 54.16 38.95 -156.81
CA SER A 256 53.92 40.34 -157.21
C SER A 256 55.21 41.18 -157.31
N ILE A 257 56.20 40.92 -156.45
CA ILE A 257 57.50 41.62 -156.47
C ILE A 257 58.34 41.16 -157.66
N MET A 258 58.27 39.88 -158.03
CA MET A 258 59.00 39.35 -159.20
C MET A 258 58.48 39.92 -160.53
N VAL A 259 57.17 40.09 -160.67
CA VAL A 259 56.55 40.63 -161.90
C VAL A 259 56.83 42.13 -162.08
N ALA A 260 56.88 42.90 -160.99
CA ALA A 260 57.23 44.32 -161.02
C ALA A 260 58.71 44.57 -161.39
N GLY A 261 59.62 43.67 -161.00
CA GLY A 261 61.05 43.78 -161.35
C GLY A 261 61.33 43.55 -162.84
N ILE A 262 60.60 42.63 -163.49
CA ILE A 262 60.85 42.25 -164.89
C ILE A 262 60.31 43.29 -165.88
N THR A 263 59.23 44.00 -165.52
CA THR A 263 58.62 45.04 -166.38
C THR A 263 59.44 46.32 -166.46
N ILE A 264 60.17 46.68 -165.39
CA ILE A 264 61.05 47.86 -165.37
C ILE A 264 62.31 47.63 -166.22
N LEU A 265 62.82 46.39 -166.29
CA LEU A 265 64.03 46.08 -167.08
C LEU A 265 63.77 46.03 -168.59
N ALA A 266 62.56 45.66 -169.04
CA ALA A 266 62.23 45.61 -170.48
C ALA A 266 62.07 46.99 -171.13
N ALA A 267 61.79 48.06 -170.36
CA ALA A 267 61.57 49.40 -170.90
C ALA A 267 62.87 50.19 -171.21
N MET A 268 64.04 49.75 -170.73
CA MET A 268 65.31 50.47 -170.91
C MET A 268 66.11 50.06 -172.17
N GLN A 269 65.63 49.16 -173.02
CA GLN A 269 66.41 48.61 -174.14
C GLN A 269 66.06 49.16 -175.55
N PHE A 270 65.38 50.32 -175.65
CA PHE A 270 64.95 50.89 -176.95
C PHE A 270 65.12 52.41 -177.13
N ILE A 271 66.14 53.03 -176.51
CA ILE A 271 66.67 54.35 -176.90
C ILE A 271 68.20 54.30 -176.87
#